data_AF-A0A942EPB9-F1
#
_entry.id   AF-A0A942EPB9-F1
#
_cell.length_a   1.000
_cell.length_b   1.000
_cell.length_c   1.000
_cell.angle_alpha   90.00
_cell.angle_beta   90.00
_cell.angle_gamma   90.00
#
_symmetry.space_group_name_H-M   'P 1'
#
loop_
_entity.id
_entity.type
_entity.pdbx_description
1 polymer ?
#
loop_
_entity_poly.entity_id
_entity_poly.type
_entity_poly.pdbx_seq_one_letter_code
_entity_poly.pdbx_strand_id
1 'polypeptide(L)'
;MHKQLELPYFYCTENQNYFLQLHEQNLILCRRTQRSNWSEKIIIFSSCLYFHAAPDREGILHVLAADNNNDLCYLLVDENNVRKAPFVIKKSQAPFLLAFSATGHAYFCGSQTAKLIEAVFSAEHGWSERKVAAGLEASAPAGLAMDRYGGIHMLLQHMEKNTLIYQYRSHVQNSRTEPQLLASAIQPEAISVLSLDTKQAVHVAWYDAKSQTVNYRKRISGRWPHGGWQPEQNLLTNFSPRLLNFFEQGRVFQLWGTEESGLLYLCDTKNGHWQQGSNELDAWHPVRVGTLGLNSFNLAAALPPENWYFTAETLGNSNNRKYLGNDEQDNMLLIHAKRLMEGKQLLESQLHKKEASLTHLRQMMERSQESYNRQRHNWDTHLSQLAGTAQRLTETLKGKEMELTLLKKQCEQLQNRLTSAETEKRQRQAEAIFLRSKLSENHALIQTLQSKLAERKNEPAREKSFLEKITEVIHKKPSDKD
;
A
#
# COMPACT_ATOMS: atom_id res chain seq x y z
N MET A 1 -3.06 -22.02 11.79
CA MET A 1 -3.41 -20.63 11.33
C MET A 1 -4.92 -20.29 11.33
N HIS A 2 -5.85 -21.21 11.00
CA HIS A 2 -7.29 -20.85 10.82
C HIS A 2 -8.07 -20.45 12.09
N LYS A 3 -7.73 -20.97 13.27
CA LYS A 3 -8.53 -20.76 14.50
C LYS A 3 -8.56 -19.31 15.01
N GLN A 4 -7.53 -18.50 14.74
CA GLN A 4 -7.54 -17.06 15.10
C GLN A 4 -8.62 -16.28 14.34
N LEU A 5 -8.93 -16.72 13.12
CA LEU A 5 -9.79 -15.97 12.20
C LEU A 5 -11.26 -16.37 12.31
N GLU A 6 -11.53 -17.46 13.05
CA GLU A 6 -12.86 -17.84 13.54
C GLU A 6 -13.29 -17.01 14.75
N LEU A 7 -12.35 -16.29 15.38
CA LEU A 7 -12.68 -15.42 16.50
C LEU A 7 -13.70 -14.37 16.07
N PRO A 8 -14.65 -14.04 16.96
CA PRO A 8 -15.58 -12.99 16.67
C PRO A 8 -14.88 -11.64 16.54
N TYR A 9 -15.53 -10.72 15.85
CA TYR A 9 -15.04 -9.38 15.59
C TYR A 9 -15.89 -8.36 16.34
N PHE A 10 -15.24 -7.47 17.08
CA PHE A 10 -15.86 -6.40 17.82
C PHE A 10 -15.30 -5.04 17.35
N TYR A 11 -16.17 -4.06 17.18
CA TYR A 11 -15.76 -2.71 16.86
C TYR A 11 -16.67 -1.71 17.57
N CYS A 12 -16.06 -0.69 18.18
CA CYS A 12 -16.77 0.36 18.91
C CYS A 12 -16.48 1.71 18.26
N THR A 13 -17.54 2.42 17.89
CA THR A 13 -17.53 3.82 17.50
C THR A 13 -18.02 4.69 18.67
N GLU A 14 -17.99 6.01 18.48
CA GLU A 14 -18.54 6.95 19.46
C GLU A 14 -20.03 6.67 19.76
N ASN A 15 -20.78 6.19 18.79
CA ASN A 15 -22.23 6.01 18.90
C ASN A 15 -22.66 4.55 19.03
N GLN A 16 -21.88 3.61 18.50
CA GLN A 16 -22.35 2.26 18.22
C GLN A 16 -21.28 1.20 18.40
N ASN A 17 -21.70 0.04 18.90
CA ASN A 17 -20.90 -1.17 18.93
C ASN A 17 -21.39 -2.13 17.85
N TYR A 18 -20.45 -2.71 17.13
CA TYR A 18 -20.66 -3.76 16.15
C TYR A 18 -20.03 -5.04 16.64
N PHE A 19 -20.75 -6.13 16.43
CA PHE A 19 -20.27 -7.46 16.73
C PHE A 19 -20.57 -8.40 15.57
N LEU A 20 -19.54 -9.10 15.07
CA LEU A 20 -19.66 -10.07 13.99
C LEU A 20 -19.13 -11.42 14.41
N GLN A 21 -19.85 -12.48 14.05
CA GLN A 21 -19.44 -13.83 14.33
C GLN A 21 -19.87 -14.77 13.21
N LEU A 22 -19.02 -15.77 12.97
CA LEU A 22 -19.37 -16.90 12.13
C LEU A 22 -20.07 -17.97 12.97
N HIS A 23 -21.28 -18.35 12.60
CA HIS A 23 -22.05 -19.41 13.27
C HIS A 23 -22.76 -20.27 12.23
N GLU A 24 -22.48 -21.57 12.19
CA GLU A 24 -23.07 -22.51 11.23
C GLU A 24 -22.98 -22.01 9.77
N GLN A 25 -21.81 -21.48 9.38
CA GLN A 25 -21.56 -20.86 8.06
C GLN A 25 -22.40 -19.61 7.77
N ASN A 26 -23.05 -19.01 8.76
CA ASN A 26 -23.70 -17.72 8.62
C ASN A 26 -22.86 -16.64 9.30
N LEU A 27 -22.61 -15.55 8.58
CA LEU A 27 -22.02 -14.35 9.14
C LEU A 27 -23.13 -13.52 9.78
N ILE A 28 -23.12 -13.47 11.11
CA ILE A 28 -24.10 -12.77 11.93
C ILE A 28 -23.54 -11.42 12.34
N LEU A 29 -24.36 -10.38 12.25
CA LEU A 29 -24.12 -9.04 12.77
C LEU A 29 -25.08 -8.72 13.91
N CYS A 30 -24.54 -8.23 15.01
CA CYS A 30 -25.27 -7.62 16.12
C CYS A 30 -24.79 -6.18 16.31
N ARG A 31 -25.70 -5.28 16.66
CA ARG A 31 -25.41 -3.86 16.88
C ARG A 31 -25.95 -3.39 18.23
N ARG A 32 -25.35 -2.38 18.85
CA ARG A 32 -26.01 -1.63 19.93
C ARG A 32 -25.52 -0.20 19.98
N THR A 33 -26.37 0.74 20.35
CA THR A 33 -25.87 2.04 20.85
C THR A 33 -25.26 1.86 22.24
N GLN A 34 -24.39 2.77 22.68
CA GLN A 34 -23.67 2.63 23.97
C GLN A 34 -24.58 2.40 25.20
N ARG A 35 -25.84 2.84 25.14
CA ARG A 35 -26.80 2.75 26.24
C ARG A 35 -27.94 1.75 26.02
N SER A 36 -27.93 1.05 24.88
CA SER A 36 -29.01 0.12 24.51
C SER A 36 -28.59 -1.34 24.63
N ASN A 37 -29.59 -2.20 24.67
CA ASN A 37 -29.41 -3.64 24.48
C ASN A 37 -28.95 -3.93 23.05
N TRP A 38 -28.36 -5.11 22.84
CA TRP A 38 -28.05 -5.57 21.50
C TRP A 38 -29.32 -5.71 20.65
N SER A 39 -29.21 -5.29 19.39
CA SER A 39 -30.20 -5.50 18.35
C SER A 39 -30.41 -6.99 18.12
N GLU A 40 -31.49 -7.30 17.39
CA GLU A 40 -31.67 -8.62 16.83
C GLU A 40 -30.46 -9.04 15.97
N LYS A 41 -30.24 -10.36 15.90
CA LYS A 41 -29.19 -10.98 15.10
C LYS A 41 -29.56 -10.89 13.63
N ILE A 42 -28.71 -10.26 12.83
CA ILE A 42 -28.93 -10.12 11.39
C ILE A 42 -27.94 -11.03 10.66
N ILE A 43 -28.43 -11.96 9.84
CA ILE A 43 -27.58 -12.71 8.93
C ILE A 43 -27.23 -11.80 7.76
N ILE A 44 -25.97 -11.42 7.63
CA ILE A 44 -25.49 -10.50 6.58
C ILE A 44 -24.84 -11.22 5.40
N PHE A 45 -24.44 -12.48 5.59
CA PHE A 45 -23.92 -13.34 4.53
C PHE A 45 -24.08 -14.82 4.90
N SER A 46 -24.80 -15.59 4.07
CA SER A 46 -24.97 -17.03 4.22
C SER A 46 -23.85 -17.82 3.53
N SER A 47 -23.61 -19.05 3.96
CA SER A 47 -22.55 -19.92 3.43
C SER A 47 -21.14 -19.31 3.52
N CYS A 48 -20.94 -18.42 4.48
CA CYS A 48 -19.67 -17.82 4.82
C CYS A 48 -18.73 -18.89 5.37
N LEU A 49 -17.58 -19.08 4.73
CA LEU A 49 -16.49 -19.91 5.23
C LEU A 49 -15.52 -19.08 6.07
N TYR A 50 -15.29 -17.83 5.65
CA TYR A 50 -14.27 -16.97 6.25
C TYR A 50 -14.66 -15.51 6.09
N PHE A 51 -14.32 -14.66 7.07
CA PHE A 51 -14.47 -13.22 6.93
C PHE A 51 -13.34 -12.44 7.60
N HIS A 52 -13.11 -11.24 7.08
CA HIS A 52 -12.25 -10.22 7.69
C HIS A 52 -12.99 -8.88 7.70
N ALA A 53 -12.81 -8.10 8.77
CA ALA A 53 -13.42 -6.78 8.88
C ALA A 53 -12.41 -5.72 9.31
N ALA A 54 -12.57 -4.50 8.83
CA ALA A 54 -11.75 -3.35 9.20
C ALA A 54 -12.59 -2.06 9.10
N PRO A 55 -12.54 -1.16 10.10
CA PRO A 55 -13.22 0.12 10.02
C PRO A 55 -12.42 1.11 9.18
N ASP A 56 -13.10 1.97 8.44
CA ASP A 56 -12.47 3.14 7.84
C ASP A 56 -12.43 4.34 8.80
N ARG A 57 -11.90 5.47 8.31
CA ARG A 57 -11.78 6.71 9.10
C ARG A 57 -13.13 7.34 9.46
N GLU A 58 -14.20 6.97 8.76
CA GLU A 58 -15.56 7.49 8.95
C GLU A 58 -16.36 6.58 9.90
N GLY A 59 -15.74 5.50 10.39
CA GLY A 59 -16.38 4.53 11.26
C GLY A 59 -17.27 3.53 10.52
N ILE A 60 -17.24 3.53 9.18
CA ILE A 60 -17.92 2.53 8.36
C ILE A 60 -17.11 1.24 8.48
N LEU A 61 -17.79 0.16 8.85
CA LEU A 61 -17.17 -1.14 8.95
C LEU A 61 -17.18 -1.84 7.59
N HIS A 62 -15.99 -2.10 7.07
CA HIS A 62 -15.79 -2.84 5.84
C HIS A 62 -15.62 -4.31 6.14
N VAL A 63 -16.50 -5.15 5.60
CA VAL A 63 -16.52 -6.59 5.84
C VAL A 63 -16.32 -7.31 4.52
N LEU A 64 -15.29 -8.14 4.45
CA LEU A 64 -15.03 -9.01 3.31
C LEU A 64 -15.22 -10.46 3.74
N ALA A 65 -16.15 -11.15 3.10
CA ALA A 65 -16.50 -12.53 3.39
C ALA A 65 -16.27 -13.42 2.17
N ALA A 66 -15.86 -14.66 2.39
CA ALA A 66 -15.72 -15.68 1.35
C ALA A 66 -16.70 -16.82 1.62
N ASP A 67 -17.30 -17.35 0.55
CA ASP A 67 -18.11 -18.55 0.62
C ASP A 67 -17.29 -19.85 0.43
N ASN A 68 -17.98 -20.98 0.37
CA ASN A 68 -17.37 -22.31 0.13
C ASN A 68 -16.67 -22.44 -1.23
N ASN A 69 -16.99 -21.58 -2.21
CA ASN A 69 -16.33 -21.52 -3.51
C ASN A 69 -15.18 -20.51 -3.54
N ASN A 70 -14.85 -19.91 -2.39
CA ASN A 70 -13.92 -18.80 -2.23
C ASN A 70 -14.37 -17.52 -2.96
N ASP A 71 -15.65 -17.39 -3.32
CA ASP A 71 -16.19 -16.17 -3.91
C ASP A 71 -16.31 -15.08 -2.84
N LEU A 72 -15.77 -13.90 -3.14
CA LEU A 72 -15.72 -12.77 -2.22
C LEU A 72 -16.98 -11.91 -2.30
N CYS A 73 -17.55 -11.63 -1.14
CA CYS A 73 -18.61 -10.67 -0.93
C CYS A 73 -18.10 -9.51 -0.06
N TYR A 74 -18.16 -8.30 -0.60
CA TYR A 74 -17.76 -7.08 0.10
C TYR A 74 -18.99 -6.32 0.58
N LEU A 75 -19.07 -6.12 1.89
CA LEU A 75 -20.19 -5.50 2.59
C LEU A 75 -19.71 -4.24 3.30
N LEU A 76 -20.52 -3.20 3.26
CA LEU A 76 -20.37 -1.98 4.04
C LEU A 76 -21.44 -1.99 5.13
N VAL A 77 -20.99 -1.82 6.37
CA VAL A 77 -21.81 -1.83 7.57
C VAL A 77 -21.70 -0.45 8.22
N ASP A 78 -22.78 0.33 8.16
CA ASP A 78 -22.91 1.62 8.83
C ASP A 78 -24.01 1.55 9.91
N GLU A 79 -24.32 2.68 10.54
CA GLU A 79 -25.23 2.72 11.68
C GLU A 79 -26.61 2.12 11.37
N ASN A 80 -27.08 2.33 10.13
CA ASN A 80 -28.45 2.06 9.72
C ASN A 80 -28.58 0.88 8.75
N ASN A 81 -27.52 0.55 8.01
CA ASN A 81 -27.64 -0.34 6.87
C ASN A 81 -26.49 -1.35 6.78
N VAL A 82 -26.77 -2.43 6.06
CA VAL A 82 -25.78 -3.34 5.49
C VAL A 82 -25.98 -3.32 3.99
N ARG A 83 -24.96 -2.97 3.23
CA ARG A 83 -25.04 -2.95 1.77
C ARG A 83 -23.89 -3.68 1.12
N LYS A 84 -24.18 -4.41 0.05
CA LYS A 84 -23.15 -5.01 -0.80
C LYS A 84 -22.52 -3.91 -1.65
N ALA A 85 -21.20 -3.90 -1.71
CA ALA A 85 -20.42 -2.96 -2.51
C ALA A 85 -19.59 -3.71 -3.56
N PRO A 86 -19.27 -3.06 -4.70
CA PRO A 86 -18.41 -3.66 -5.69
C PRO A 86 -16.99 -3.86 -5.13
N PHE A 87 -16.42 -5.03 -5.42
CA PHE A 87 -15.04 -5.36 -5.11
C PHE A 87 -14.36 -5.93 -6.35
N VAL A 88 -13.11 -5.51 -6.56
CA VAL A 88 -12.35 -5.79 -7.78
C VAL A 88 -11.92 -7.25 -7.86
N ILE A 89 -11.58 -7.86 -6.72
CA ILE A 89 -11.20 -9.27 -6.63
C ILE A 89 -12.45 -10.12 -6.40
N LYS A 90 -12.66 -11.13 -7.24
CA LYS A 90 -13.83 -12.01 -7.15
C LYS A 90 -13.61 -13.24 -6.29
N LYS A 91 -12.38 -13.76 -6.23
CA LYS A 91 -12.06 -14.98 -5.50
C LYS A 91 -10.80 -14.83 -4.68
N SER A 92 -10.80 -15.36 -3.46
CA SER A 92 -9.57 -15.52 -2.65
C SER A 92 -9.71 -16.65 -1.65
N GLN A 93 -8.68 -17.49 -1.59
CA GLN A 93 -8.52 -18.52 -0.57
C GLN A 93 -8.15 -17.86 0.77
N ALA A 94 -8.77 -18.34 1.85
CA ALA A 94 -8.37 -17.95 3.19
C ALA A 94 -6.94 -18.43 3.52
N PRO A 95 -6.15 -17.65 4.29
CA PRO A 95 -6.51 -16.36 4.86
C PRO A 95 -6.42 -15.21 3.84
N PHE A 96 -7.28 -14.21 4.03
CA PHE A 96 -7.11 -12.87 3.45
C PHE A 96 -7.32 -11.81 4.51
N LEU A 97 -6.66 -10.67 4.34
CA LEU A 97 -6.58 -9.59 5.30
C LEU A 97 -6.97 -8.28 4.64
N LEU A 98 -7.64 -7.44 5.43
CA LEU A 98 -8.08 -6.10 5.05
C LEU A 98 -7.63 -5.12 6.13
N ALA A 99 -7.05 -3.98 5.76
CA ALA A 99 -6.67 -2.92 6.68
C ALA A 99 -6.97 -1.55 6.06
N PHE A 100 -7.31 -0.58 6.91
CA PHE A 100 -7.55 0.82 6.53
C PHE A 100 -6.62 1.74 7.30
N SER A 101 -6.05 2.74 6.65
CA SER A 101 -5.26 3.78 7.29
C SER A 101 -6.16 4.89 7.86
N ALA A 102 -5.62 5.64 8.82
CA ALA A 102 -6.26 6.86 9.30
C ALA A 102 -6.47 7.93 8.21
N THR A 103 -5.74 7.83 7.09
CA THR A 103 -5.89 8.72 5.93
C THR A 103 -7.02 8.30 4.97
N GLY A 104 -7.69 7.16 5.21
CA GLY A 104 -8.78 6.67 4.37
C GLY A 104 -8.34 5.80 3.19
N HIS A 105 -7.08 5.37 3.16
CA HIS A 105 -6.61 4.37 2.20
C HIS A 105 -6.87 2.98 2.76
N ALA A 106 -7.13 1.99 1.90
CA ALA A 106 -7.22 0.60 2.33
C ALA A 106 -6.30 -0.30 1.54
N TYR A 107 -5.97 -1.42 2.16
CA TYR A 107 -5.19 -2.48 1.54
C TYR A 107 -5.86 -3.83 1.78
N PHE A 108 -5.96 -4.60 0.71
CA PHE A 108 -6.34 -6.00 0.73
C PHE A 108 -5.14 -6.85 0.34
N CYS A 109 -4.94 -7.95 1.07
CA CYS A 109 -3.96 -8.97 0.75
C CYS A 109 -4.61 -10.35 0.92
N GLY A 110 -4.57 -11.16 -0.13
CA GLY A 110 -5.13 -12.51 -0.13
C GLY A 110 -4.30 -13.46 -0.98
N SER A 111 -4.79 -14.69 -1.13
CA SER A 111 -4.20 -15.68 -2.03
C SER A 111 -5.22 -16.25 -3.01
N GLN A 112 -4.79 -16.62 -4.21
CA GLN A 112 -5.60 -17.30 -5.22
C GLN A 112 -4.70 -18.21 -6.05
N THR A 113 -4.99 -19.51 -6.11
CA THR A 113 -4.21 -20.48 -6.90
C THR A 113 -2.70 -20.42 -6.62
N ALA A 114 -2.34 -20.36 -5.33
CA ALA A 114 -0.96 -20.17 -4.87
C ALA A 114 -0.26 -18.89 -5.38
N LYS A 115 -1.02 -17.86 -5.75
CA LYS A 115 -0.50 -16.51 -6.03
C LYS A 115 -1.05 -15.55 -5.00
N LEU A 116 -0.19 -14.70 -4.45
CA LEU A 116 -0.66 -13.56 -3.68
C LEU A 116 -1.50 -12.66 -4.61
N ILE A 117 -2.52 -12.02 -4.07
CA ILE A 117 -3.37 -11.05 -4.76
C ILE A 117 -3.55 -9.82 -3.86
N GLU A 118 -3.47 -8.64 -4.46
CA GLU A 118 -3.47 -7.37 -3.76
C GLU A 118 -4.49 -6.42 -4.37
N ALA A 119 -5.18 -5.66 -3.53
CA ALA A 119 -5.98 -4.53 -3.99
C ALA A 119 -5.78 -3.33 -3.07
N VAL A 120 -5.92 -2.13 -3.64
CA VAL A 120 -5.85 -0.88 -2.88
C VAL A 120 -7.12 -0.08 -3.06
N PHE A 121 -7.54 0.58 -1.99
CA PHE A 121 -8.67 1.51 -2.01
C PHE A 121 -8.17 2.94 -1.83
N SER A 122 -8.72 3.86 -2.62
CA SER A 122 -8.64 5.29 -2.38
C SER A 122 -10.04 5.89 -2.48
N ALA A 123 -10.31 6.95 -1.72
CA ALA A 123 -11.61 7.62 -1.75
C ALA A 123 -11.98 8.13 -3.17
N GLU A 124 -10.99 8.52 -3.97
CA GLU A 124 -11.18 9.06 -5.32
C GLU A 124 -11.45 7.97 -6.38
N HIS A 125 -10.78 6.82 -6.27
CA HIS A 125 -10.78 5.81 -7.35
C HIS A 125 -11.45 4.48 -6.95
N GLY A 126 -11.91 4.35 -5.71
CA GLY A 126 -12.41 3.08 -5.18
C GLY A 126 -11.33 2.00 -5.13
N TRP A 127 -11.76 0.74 -5.28
CA TRP A 127 -10.86 -0.42 -5.30
C TRP A 127 -10.19 -0.61 -6.65
N SER A 128 -8.87 -0.79 -6.64
CA SER A 128 -8.08 -1.17 -7.82
C SER A 128 -7.19 -2.38 -7.51
N GLU A 129 -7.21 -3.35 -8.43
CA GLU A 129 -6.34 -4.53 -8.33
C GLU A 129 -4.89 -4.15 -8.62
N ARG A 130 -3.96 -4.80 -7.93
CA ARG A 130 -2.53 -4.62 -8.17
C ARG A 130 -1.86 -5.94 -8.49
N LYS A 131 -0.95 -5.87 -9.46
CA LYS A 131 -0.06 -6.98 -9.79
C LYS A 131 0.92 -7.23 -8.63
N VAL A 132 1.03 -8.48 -8.25
CA VAL A 132 1.98 -8.97 -7.25
C VAL A 132 3.39 -9.01 -7.85
N ALA A 133 4.37 -8.71 -7.00
CA ALA A 133 5.78 -8.76 -7.38
C ALA A 133 6.27 -10.21 -7.54
N ALA A 134 7.23 -10.44 -8.45
CA ALA A 134 7.89 -11.73 -8.59
C ALA A 134 8.58 -12.15 -7.27
N GLY A 135 8.63 -13.45 -6.98
CA GLY A 135 9.30 -14.01 -5.80
C GLY A 135 8.42 -14.18 -4.56
N LEU A 136 7.13 -13.82 -4.63
CA LEU A 136 6.12 -14.04 -3.59
C LEU A 136 5.08 -15.08 -4.03
N GLU A 137 5.42 -15.91 -5.00
CA GLU A 137 4.61 -17.07 -5.37
C GLU A 137 4.46 -18.01 -4.15
N ALA A 138 3.33 -18.71 -4.09
CA ALA A 138 2.95 -19.60 -2.99
C ALA A 138 2.98 -18.99 -1.58
N SER A 139 2.88 -17.66 -1.48
CA SER A 139 2.80 -16.95 -0.20
C SER A 139 1.36 -16.67 0.21
N ALA A 140 1.05 -16.86 1.50
CA ALA A 140 -0.22 -16.51 2.12
C ALA A 140 -0.02 -15.37 3.12
N PRO A 141 -1.00 -14.45 3.27
CA PRO A 141 -0.90 -13.37 4.24
C PRO A 141 -1.06 -13.90 5.67
N ALA A 142 -0.09 -13.57 6.52
CA ALA A 142 -0.08 -13.92 7.94
C ALA A 142 -0.29 -12.73 8.88
N GLY A 143 -0.01 -11.52 8.41
CA GLY A 143 -0.27 -10.29 9.16
C GLY A 143 -0.30 -9.11 8.22
N LEU A 144 -1.16 -8.13 8.54
CA LEU A 144 -1.32 -6.91 7.77
C LEU A 144 -1.55 -5.75 8.74
N ALA A 145 -0.79 -4.69 8.56
CA ALA A 145 -0.99 -3.41 9.23
C ALA A 145 -0.70 -2.25 8.27
N MET A 146 -1.29 -1.10 8.53
CA MET A 146 -0.99 0.15 7.87
C MET A 146 -0.53 1.18 8.89
N ASP A 147 0.61 1.80 8.66
CA ASP A 147 1.07 2.90 9.50
C ASP A 147 0.24 4.18 9.27
N ARG A 148 0.42 5.16 10.15
CA ARG A 148 -0.25 6.46 10.09
C ARG A 148 0.02 7.27 8.82
N TYR A 149 1.04 6.92 8.05
CA TYR A 149 1.41 7.53 6.77
C TYR A 149 0.87 6.75 5.57
N GLY A 150 0.13 5.66 5.80
CA GLY A 150 -0.37 4.76 4.76
C GLY A 150 0.68 3.77 4.24
N GLY A 151 1.82 3.63 4.91
CA GLY A 151 2.78 2.57 4.67
C GLY A 151 2.20 1.22 5.08
N ILE A 152 2.32 0.22 4.20
CA ILE A 152 1.72 -1.09 4.37
C ILE A 152 2.80 -2.05 4.87
N HIS A 153 2.51 -2.72 5.97
CA HIS A 153 3.36 -3.72 6.62
C HIS A 153 2.71 -5.08 6.45
N MET A 154 3.41 -5.99 5.79
CA MET A 154 2.94 -7.34 5.51
C MET A 154 3.85 -8.37 6.15
N LEU A 155 3.24 -9.35 6.80
CA LEU A 155 3.86 -10.59 7.18
C LEU A 155 3.28 -11.68 6.28
N LEU A 156 4.15 -12.38 5.57
CA LEU A 156 3.81 -13.39 4.57
C LEU A 156 4.43 -14.72 4.97
N GLN A 157 3.69 -15.79 4.79
CA GLN A 157 4.18 -17.15 4.96
C GLN A 157 4.29 -17.81 3.59
N HIS A 158 5.52 -18.16 3.21
CA HIS A 158 5.75 -18.91 1.97
C HIS A 158 5.55 -20.39 2.25
N MET A 159 4.47 -20.96 1.70
CA MET A 159 4.01 -22.30 2.06
C MET A 159 4.98 -23.40 1.61
N GLU A 160 5.54 -23.29 0.40
CA GLU A 160 6.48 -24.30 -0.11
C GLU A 160 7.86 -24.26 0.57
N LYS A 161 8.38 -23.05 0.82
CA LYS A 161 9.71 -22.85 1.43
C LYS A 161 9.68 -22.89 2.95
N ASN A 162 8.48 -22.93 3.55
CA ASN A 162 8.30 -22.87 5.00
C ASN A 162 9.06 -21.69 5.61
N THR A 163 8.89 -20.50 5.03
CA THR A 163 9.58 -19.29 5.49
C THR A 163 8.61 -18.18 5.87
N LEU A 164 9.00 -17.40 6.87
CA LEU A 164 8.29 -16.21 7.31
C LEU A 164 9.00 -14.99 6.73
N ILE A 165 8.26 -14.18 5.99
CA ILE A 165 8.78 -13.05 5.24
C ILE A 165 8.07 -11.78 5.69
N TYR A 166 8.83 -10.73 5.92
CA TYR A 166 8.30 -9.39 6.11
C TYR A 166 8.50 -8.53 4.86
N GLN A 167 7.49 -7.76 4.49
CA GLN A 167 7.59 -6.78 3.42
C GLN A 167 6.94 -5.46 3.80
N TYR A 168 7.61 -4.36 3.45
CA TYR A 168 7.05 -3.01 3.55
C TYR A 168 6.75 -2.46 2.16
N ARG A 169 5.68 -1.68 2.07
CA ARG A 169 5.28 -0.99 0.85
C ARG A 169 4.82 0.43 1.15
N SER A 170 5.33 1.41 0.41
CA SER A 170 4.80 2.77 0.44
C SER A 170 3.58 2.87 -0.46
N HIS A 171 2.44 3.30 0.08
CA HIS A 171 1.27 3.62 -0.74
C HIS A 171 1.56 4.81 -1.67
N VAL A 172 2.14 5.89 -1.11
CA VAL A 172 2.39 7.16 -1.81
C VAL A 172 3.40 7.01 -2.95
N GLN A 173 4.53 6.34 -2.70
CA GLN A 173 5.60 6.21 -3.69
C GLN A 173 5.43 5.01 -4.61
N ASN A 174 4.44 4.14 -4.32
CA ASN A 174 4.29 2.82 -4.94
C ASN A 174 5.59 1.98 -4.91
N SER A 175 6.49 2.26 -3.95
CA SER A 175 7.75 1.56 -3.78
C SER A 175 7.55 0.36 -2.85
N ARG A 176 8.29 -0.73 -3.13
CA ARG A 176 8.33 -1.93 -2.30
C ARG A 176 9.75 -2.11 -1.78
N THR A 177 9.88 -2.63 -0.56
CA THR A 177 11.17 -3.15 -0.09
C THR A 177 11.38 -4.56 -0.61
N GLU A 178 12.65 -4.94 -0.71
CA GLU A 178 13.00 -6.35 -0.86
C GLU A 178 12.34 -7.18 0.26
N PRO A 179 11.76 -8.36 -0.06
CA PRO A 179 11.21 -9.24 0.94
C PRO A 179 12.30 -9.66 1.93
N GLN A 180 12.04 -9.46 3.23
CA GLN A 180 12.99 -9.78 4.26
C GLN A 180 12.64 -11.10 4.92
N LEU A 181 13.56 -12.06 4.85
CA LEU A 181 13.45 -13.32 5.58
C LEU A 181 13.55 -13.07 7.08
N LEU A 182 12.50 -13.40 7.83
CA LEU A 182 12.48 -13.37 9.29
C LEU A 182 12.87 -14.73 9.88
N ALA A 183 12.28 -15.80 9.35
CA ALA A 183 12.52 -17.17 9.81
C ALA A 183 12.46 -18.17 8.67
N SER A 184 13.21 -19.26 8.80
CA SER A 184 13.20 -20.41 7.89
C SER A 184 12.75 -21.67 8.61
N ALA A 185 12.28 -22.67 7.86
CA ALA A 185 11.77 -23.93 8.39
C ALA A 185 10.62 -23.77 9.41
N ILE A 186 9.80 -22.72 9.27
CA ILE A 186 8.60 -22.54 10.08
C ILE A 186 7.55 -23.58 9.70
N GLN A 187 6.82 -24.10 10.68
CA GLN A 187 5.76 -25.05 10.38
C GLN A 187 4.64 -24.35 9.59
N PRO A 188 3.98 -25.01 8.62
CA PRO A 188 2.88 -24.43 7.85
C PRO A 188 1.76 -23.86 8.71
N GLU A 189 1.54 -24.41 9.90
CA GLU A 189 0.48 -23.99 10.81
C GLU A 189 0.93 -23.00 11.89
N ALA A 190 2.22 -22.63 11.89
CA ALA A 190 2.84 -21.77 12.89
C ALA A 190 2.04 -20.47 13.05
N ILE A 191 1.70 -20.16 14.29
CA ILE A 191 1.03 -18.92 14.62
C ILE A 191 2.05 -17.80 14.50
N SER A 192 1.73 -16.81 13.69
CA SER A 192 2.55 -15.61 13.55
C SER A 192 1.68 -14.37 13.57
N VAL A 193 2.22 -13.29 14.11
CA VAL A 193 1.46 -12.08 14.40
C VAL A 193 2.30 -10.87 14.04
N LEU A 194 1.64 -9.82 13.55
CA LEU A 194 2.24 -8.54 13.24
C LEU A 194 1.39 -7.43 13.85
N SER A 195 2.03 -6.48 14.52
CA SER A 195 1.36 -5.30 15.06
C SER A 195 2.28 -4.07 15.01
N LEU A 196 1.70 -2.88 15.14
CA LEU A 196 2.41 -1.61 15.28
C LEU A 196 2.12 -1.04 16.68
N ASP A 197 3.16 -0.57 17.37
CA ASP A 197 2.97 0.16 18.63
C ASP A 197 2.51 1.62 18.38
N THR A 198 2.14 2.33 19.44
CA THR A 198 1.79 3.78 19.37
C THR A 198 2.89 4.65 18.75
N LYS A 199 4.15 4.19 18.77
CA LYS A 199 5.30 4.86 18.14
C LYS A 199 5.53 4.43 16.69
N GLN A 200 4.70 3.55 16.15
CA GLN A 200 4.80 2.96 14.81
C GLN A 200 6.02 2.07 14.61
N ALA A 201 6.53 1.47 15.70
CA ALA A 201 7.49 0.39 15.58
C ALA A 201 6.78 -0.90 15.20
N VAL A 202 7.39 -1.69 14.32
CA VAL A 202 6.82 -2.98 13.90
C VAL A 202 7.21 -4.05 14.89
N HIS A 203 6.23 -4.82 15.33
CA HIS A 203 6.39 -5.97 16.20
C HIS A 203 5.95 -7.23 15.44
N VAL A 204 6.81 -8.25 15.44
CA VAL A 204 6.50 -9.55 14.85
C VAL A 204 6.85 -10.62 15.87
N ALA A 205 5.94 -11.58 16.06
CA ALA A 205 6.20 -12.78 16.84
C ALA A 205 5.69 -14.02 16.12
N TRP A 206 6.35 -15.15 16.31
CA TRP A 206 5.91 -16.44 15.79
C TRP A 206 6.30 -17.58 16.74
N TYR A 207 5.44 -18.60 16.82
CA TYR A 207 5.71 -19.78 17.64
C TYR A 207 6.50 -20.83 16.85
N ASP A 208 7.59 -21.33 17.43
CA ASP A 208 8.31 -22.50 16.96
C ASP A 208 8.05 -23.69 17.88
N ALA A 209 7.23 -24.62 17.41
CA ALA A 209 6.86 -25.82 18.16
C ALA A 209 8.05 -26.77 18.43
N LYS A 210 9.12 -26.74 17.61
CA LYS A 210 10.28 -27.62 17.82
C LYS A 210 11.10 -27.19 19.03
N SER A 211 11.30 -25.89 19.17
CA SER A 211 12.07 -25.29 20.27
C SER A 211 11.18 -24.89 21.46
N GLN A 212 9.85 -24.97 21.31
CA GLN A 212 8.87 -24.49 22.28
C GLN A 212 9.12 -23.03 22.70
N THR A 213 9.50 -22.21 21.72
CA THR A 213 9.73 -20.78 21.92
C THR A 213 8.75 -19.96 21.11
N VAL A 214 8.41 -18.78 21.65
CA VAL A 214 7.88 -17.70 20.83
C VAL A 214 9.05 -16.79 20.47
N ASN A 215 9.38 -16.76 19.18
CA ASN A 215 10.41 -15.90 18.65
C ASN A 215 9.81 -14.52 18.41
N TYR A 216 10.54 -13.48 18.80
CA TYR A 216 10.08 -12.10 18.75
C TYR A 216 11.13 -11.20 18.12
N ARG A 217 10.68 -10.34 17.20
CA ARG A 217 11.50 -9.30 16.59
C ARG A 217 10.75 -7.97 16.60
N LYS A 218 11.49 -6.92 16.96
CA LYS A 218 11.04 -5.53 16.87
C LYS A 218 11.84 -4.79 15.82
N ARG A 219 11.16 -4.09 14.93
CA ARG A 219 11.80 -3.12 14.05
C ARG A 219 11.76 -1.75 14.70
N ILE A 220 12.92 -1.18 14.98
CA ILE A 220 13.01 0.14 15.60
C ILE A 220 12.69 1.20 14.54
N SER A 221 11.79 2.12 14.88
CA SER A 221 11.52 3.31 14.06
C SER A 221 12.79 4.17 13.93
N GLY A 222 13.19 4.46 12.71
CA GLY A 222 14.22 5.42 12.32
C GLY A 222 14.04 5.74 10.84
N ARG A 223 14.38 6.97 10.40
CA ARG A 223 14.13 7.42 9.02
C ARG A 223 14.65 6.38 8.03
N TRP A 224 13.83 5.93 7.08
CA TRP A 224 14.26 5.03 6.01
C TRP A 224 15.50 5.64 5.30
N PRO A 225 16.63 4.91 5.17
CA PRO A 225 16.85 3.47 5.39
C PRO A 225 17.39 3.08 6.79
N HIS A 226 17.64 4.04 7.69
CA HIS A 226 18.28 3.80 8.99
C HIS A 226 17.26 3.40 10.07
N GLY A 227 16.95 2.11 10.11
CA GLY A 227 16.08 1.49 11.11
C GLY A 227 16.00 -0.02 10.88
N GLY A 228 16.97 -0.75 11.45
CA GLY A 228 17.09 -2.20 11.33
C GLY A 228 16.15 -2.95 12.27
N TRP A 229 16.19 -4.28 12.16
CA TRP A 229 15.56 -5.17 13.13
C TRP A 229 16.45 -5.32 14.35
N GLN A 230 15.84 -5.34 15.53
CA GLN A 230 16.52 -5.83 16.72
C GLN A 230 16.90 -7.29 16.55
N PRO A 231 17.95 -7.76 17.25
CA PRO A 231 18.21 -9.18 17.38
C PRO A 231 16.95 -9.94 17.79
N GLU A 232 16.79 -11.14 17.24
CA GLU A 232 15.70 -12.04 17.61
C GLU A 232 15.80 -12.39 19.10
N GLN A 233 14.64 -12.35 19.76
CA GLN A 233 14.50 -12.79 21.14
C GLN A 233 13.71 -14.09 21.16
N ASN A 234 14.25 -15.11 21.82
CA ASN A 234 13.61 -16.40 21.98
C ASN A 234 12.93 -16.43 23.35
N LEU A 235 11.61 -16.30 23.36
CA LEU A 235 10.81 -16.27 24.57
C LEU A 235 10.40 -17.71 24.90
N LEU A 236 11.08 -18.35 25.86
CA LEU A 236 10.78 -19.72 26.28
C LEU A 236 9.34 -19.82 26.79
N THR A 237 8.59 -20.79 26.28
CA THR A 237 7.22 -21.07 26.72
C THR A 237 7.14 -22.49 27.28
N ASN A 238 6.37 -22.67 28.35
CA ASN A 238 6.01 -23.98 28.88
C ASN A 238 4.66 -24.46 28.33
N PHE A 239 4.13 -23.80 27.29
CA PHE A 239 2.84 -24.08 26.69
C PHE A 239 2.90 -23.97 25.17
N SER A 240 1.91 -24.56 24.50
CA SER A 240 1.72 -24.42 23.05
C SER A 240 0.60 -23.42 22.78
N PRO A 241 0.91 -22.18 22.35
CA PRO A 241 -0.11 -21.20 22.05
C PRO A 241 -1.01 -21.72 20.92
N ARG A 242 -2.32 -21.62 21.13
CA ARG A 242 -3.38 -21.71 20.12
C ARG A 242 -3.67 -20.35 19.51
N LEU A 243 -3.57 -19.30 20.31
CA LEU A 243 -3.65 -17.91 19.88
C LEU A 243 -2.41 -17.18 20.39
N LEU A 244 -2.04 -16.12 19.68
CA LEU A 244 -0.92 -15.25 19.97
C LEU A 244 -1.35 -13.88 19.47
N ASN A 245 -1.09 -12.81 20.22
CA ASN A 245 -1.12 -11.46 19.68
C ASN A 245 -0.41 -10.46 20.61
N PHE A 246 -0.22 -9.24 20.12
CA PHE A 246 0.22 -8.11 20.92
C PHE A 246 -0.95 -7.29 21.48
N PHE A 247 -0.69 -6.64 22.61
CA PHE A 247 -1.52 -5.56 23.13
C PHE A 247 -0.64 -4.48 23.75
N GLU A 248 -1.14 -3.25 23.78
CA GLU A 248 -0.46 -2.12 24.39
C GLU A 248 -1.25 -1.65 25.60
N GLN A 249 -0.66 -1.75 26.79
CA GLN A 249 -1.21 -1.19 28.02
C GLN A 249 -0.32 -0.04 28.47
N GLY A 250 -0.81 1.19 28.27
CA GLY A 250 -0.06 2.41 28.57
C GLY A 250 1.16 2.57 27.65
N ARG A 251 2.37 2.34 28.18
CA ARG A 251 3.65 2.43 27.44
C ARG A 251 4.35 1.08 27.28
N VAL A 252 3.69 0.00 27.69
CA VAL A 252 4.24 -1.36 27.65
C VAL A 252 3.55 -2.10 26.53
N PHE A 253 4.36 -2.59 25.59
CA PHE A 253 3.90 -3.43 24.49
C PHE A 253 4.16 -4.88 24.90
N GLN A 254 3.07 -5.60 25.17
CA GLN A 254 3.11 -6.96 25.70
C GLN A 254 2.61 -7.93 24.65
N LEU A 255 3.08 -9.16 24.76
CA LEU A 255 2.60 -10.28 23.98
C LEU A 255 1.67 -11.10 24.88
N TRP A 256 0.58 -11.61 24.32
CA TRP A 256 -0.28 -12.57 25.01
C TRP A 256 -0.49 -13.78 24.11
N GLY A 257 -0.74 -14.92 24.74
CA GLY A 257 -1.10 -16.16 24.06
C GLY A 257 -2.06 -16.97 24.89
N THR A 258 -2.86 -17.81 24.23
CA THR A 258 -3.77 -18.73 24.93
C THR A 258 -3.47 -20.16 24.56
N GLU A 259 -3.64 -21.09 25.48
CA GLU A 259 -3.60 -22.53 25.21
C GLU A 259 -4.90 -23.05 24.56
N GLU A 260 -4.93 -24.34 24.25
CA GLU A 260 -6.17 -25.03 23.87
C GLU A 260 -7.21 -25.06 25.01
N SER A 261 -6.74 -25.10 26.26
CA SER A 261 -7.54 -25.04 27.49
C SER A 261 -8.26 -23.70 27.68
N GLY A 262 -7.84 -22.65 26.95
CA GLY A 262 -8.31 -21.28 27.12
C GLY A 262 -7.50 -20.47 28.12
N LEU A 263 -6.54 -21.07 28.83
CA LEU A 263 -5.66 -20.34 29.75
C LEU A 263 -4.87 -19.26 29.02
N LEU A 264 -4.87 -18.05 29.59
CA LEU A 264 -4.19 -16.88 29.06
C LEU A 264 -2.82 -16.70 29.71
N TYR A 265 -1.83 -16.40 28.89
CA TYR A 265 -0.48 -16.06 29.31
C TYR A 265 -0.08 -14.70 28.76
N LEU A 266 0.59 -13.89 29.57
CA LEU A 266 1.12 -12.57 29.23
C LEU A 266 2.65 -12.60 29.27
N CYS A 267 3.30 -11.92 28.36
CA CYS A 267 4.75 -11.77 28.32
C CYS A 267 5.12 -10.30 28.11
N ASP A 268 5.90 -9.76 29.04
CA ASP A 268 6.59 -8.50 28.82
C ASP A 268 7.73 -8.74 27.84
N THR A 269 7.61 -8.17 26.63
CA THR A 269 8.60 -8.32 25.56
C THR A 269 9.99 -7.78 25.89
N LYS A 270 10.16 -7.08 27.02
CA LYS A 270 11.48 -6.66 27.52
C LYS A 270 12.13 -7.68 28.43
N ASN A 271 11.34 -8.36 29.26
CA ASN A 271 11.84 -9.29 30.27
C ASN A 271 11.78 -10.74 29.79
N GLY A 272 10.94 -11.02 28.79
CA GLY A 272 10.83 -12.33 28.12
C GLY A 272 10.22 -13.45 28.96
N HIS A 273 9.72 -13.13 30.16
CA HIS A 273 9.06 -14.09 31.03
C HIS A 273 7.56 -14.12 30.76
N TRP A 274 7.04 -15.32 30.52
CA TRP A 274 5.61 -15.59 30.46
C TRP A 274 5.04 -15.73 31.88
N GLN A 275 3.93 -15.08 32.13
CA GLN A 275 3.17 -15.15 33.36
C GLN A 275 1.76 -15.60 33.01
N GLN A 276 1.25 -16.61 33.69
CA GLN A 276 -0.16 -16.95 33.60
C GLN A 276 -0.99 -15.76 34.11
N GLY A 277 -2.06 -15.43 33.39
CA GLY A 277 -2.99 -14.41 33.83
C GLY A 277 -3.56 -14.76 35.21
N SER A 278 -3.88 -13.74 36.02
CA SER A 278 -4.64 -13.95 37.26
C SER A 278 -6.04 -14.49 36.97
N ASN A 279 -6.71 -15.06 37.96
CA ASN A 279 -8.10 -15.55 37.80
C ASN A 279 -9.10 -14.46 37.35
N GLU A 280 -8.77 -13.17 37.50
CA GLU A 280 -9.57 -12.06 36.95
C GLU A 280 -9.45 -11.95 35.41
N LEU A 281 -8.37 -12.48 34.83
CA LEU A 281 -8.16 -12.58 33.39
C LEU A 281 -8.86 -13.80 32.76
N ASP A 282 -9.30 -14.78 33.55
CA ASP A 282 -10.08 -15.93 33.05
C ASP A 282 -11.45 -15.51 32.48
N ALA A 283 -11.92 -14.30 32.83
CA ALA A 283 -13.12 -13.70 32.25
C ALA A 283 -12.90 -13.06 30.86
N TRP A 284 -11.64 -13.00 30.39
CA TRP A 284 -11.31 -12.28 29.16
C TRP A 284 -11.37 -13.21 27.96
N HIS A 285 -12.22 -12.84 26.99
CA HIS A 285 -12.33 -13.59 25.75
C HIS A 285 -11.51 -12.92 24.64
N PRO A 286 -10.74 -13.71 23.87
CA PRO A 286 -10.03 -13.19 22.73
C PRO A 286 -11.03 -12.81 21.64
N VAL A 287 -10.99 -11.55 21.20
CA VAL A 287 -11.82 -11.03 20.12
C VAL A 287 -10.93 -10.30 19.11
N ARG A 288 -11.32 -10.34 17.83
CA ARG A 288 -10.74 -9.43 16.83
C ARG A 288 -11.31 -8.05 17.06
N VAL A 289 -10.48 -7.03 17.00
CA VAL A 289 -10.89 -5.65 17.20
C VAL A 289 -10.44 -4.79 16.05
N GLY A 290 -11.39 -4.01 15.52
CA GLY A 290 -11.10 -2.99 14.52
C GLY A 290 -10.39 -1.80 15.14
N THR A 291 -9.12 -1.61 14.82
CA THR A 291 -8.44 -0.32 15.00
C THR A 291 -7.93 0.16 13.66
N LEU A 292 -7.97 1.48 13.44
CA LEU A 292 -7.38 2.07 12.25
C LEU A 292 -5.90 1.69 12.16
N GLY A 293 -5.52 1.15 11.00
CA GLY A 293 -4.16 0.72 10.70
C GLY A 293 -3.77 -0.64 11.25
N LEU A 294 -4.61 -1.33 12.04
CA LEU A 294 -4.22 -2.55 12.74
C LEU A 294 -5.28 -3.64 12.67
N ASN A 295 -4.82 -4.84 12.30
CA ASN A 295 -5.52 -6.07 12.63
C ASN A 295 -5.14 -6.47 14.05
N SER A 296 -5.78 -5.83 15.02
CA SER A 296 -5.56 -6.14 16.43
C SER A 296 -6.51 -7.23 16.90
N PHE A 297 -5.99 -8.26 17.55
CA PHE A 297 -6.76 -9.05 18.52
C PHE A 297 -6.64 -8.37 19.88
N ASN A 298 -7.75 -8.14 20.55
CA ASN A 298 -7.75 -7.64 21.91
C ASN A 298 -8.37 -8.68 22.83
N LEU A 299 -8.05 -8.56 24.11
CA LEU A 299 -8.73 -9.28 25.15
C LEU A 299 -9.88 -8.37 25.61
N ALA A 300 -11.11 -8.89 25.66
CA ALA A 300 -12.25 -8.15 26.18
C ALA A 300 -12.58 -8.61 27.60
N ALA A 301 -12.43 -7.71 28.59
CA ALA A 301 -12.67 -7.96 30.03
C ALA A 301 -14.14 -8.24 30.37
N ALA A 302 -15.04 -7.80 29.50
CA ALA A 302 -16.44 -8.16 29.54
C ALA A 302 -16.72 -9.01 28.30
N LEU A 303 -17.35 -10.16 28.51
CA LEU A 303 -18.14 -10.82 27.47
C LEU A 303 -18.83 -9.75 26.60
N PRO A 304 -18.97 -9.91 25.27
CA PRO A 304 -20.17 -9.34 24.67
C PRO A 304 -21.34 -9.94 25.48
N PRO A 305 -22.13 -9.08 26.12
CA PRO A 305 -22.70 -9.26 27.46
C PRO A 305 -23.33 -10.63 27.65
N GLU A 306 -22.71 -11.42 28.53
CA GLU A 306 -23.17 -12.53 29.40
C GLU A 306 -24.11 -13.63 28.85
N ASN A 307 -24.78 -13.45 27.72
CA ASN A 307 -26.10 -14.01 27.40
C ASN A 307 -26.21 -14.53 25.95
N TRP A 308 -25.17 -15.21 25.45
CA TRP A 308 -25.18 -15.85 24.12
C TRP A 308 -25.57 -17.33 24.13
N TYR A 309 -26.56 -17.66 24.96
CA TYR A 309 -27.64 -18.57 24.58
C TYR A 309 -28.96 -17.82 24.79
N PHE A 310 -29.86 -17.94 23.82
CA PHE A 310 -31.25 -17.49 23.97
C PHE A 310 -31.92 -18.30 25.08
N THR A 311 -32.31 -17.65 26.18
CA THR A 311 -33.58 -17.83 26.91
C THR A 311 -33.67 -16.76 28.01
N ALA A 312 -34.86 -16.17 28.18
CA ALA A 312 -35.14 -15.23 29.25
C ALA A 312 -35.15 -15.95 30.62
N GLU A 313 -34.34 -15.49 31.59
CA GLU A 313 -34.75 -15.22 32.99
C GLU A 313 -33.57 -15.00 33.97
N THR A 314 -33.73 -13.93 34.76
CA THR A 314 -33.29 -13.72 36.16
C THR A 314 -31.81 -13.47 36.52
N LEU A 315 -31.53 -12.22 36.94
CA LEU A 315 -30.42 -11.80 37.79
C LEU A 315 -30.87 -11.75 39.27
N GLY A 316 -30.11 -12.36 40.17
CA GLY A 316 -30.30 -12.32 41.62
C GLY A 316 -29.01 -12.08 42.39
N ASN A 317 -28.95 -10.92 43.04
CA ASN A 317 -28.04 -10.41 44.09
C ASN A 317 -27.11 -11.38 44.83
N SER A 318 -25.87 -10.91 45.10
CA SER A 318 -25.14 -11.28 46.32
C SER A 318 -24.22 -10.14 46.81
N ASN A 319 -24.62 -9.51 47.92
CA ASN A 319 -23.77 -8.70 48.81
C ASN A 319 -23.49 -9.51 50.07
N ASN A 320 -22.23 -9.58 50.53
CA ASN A 320 -21.91 -9.68 51.96
C ASN A 320 -20.42 -9.41 52.26
N ARG A 321 -20.16 -8.39 53.08
CA ARG A 321 -18.90 -8.18 53.82
C ARG A 321 -19.19 -8.37 55.31
N LYS A 322 -18.33 -9.12 56.01
CA LYS A 322 -18.31 -9.23 57.48
C LYS A 322 -17.07 -8.53 58.05
N TYR A 323 -17.27 -7.77 59.12
CA TYR A 323 -16.25 -7.21 60.01
C TYR A 323 -16.26 -7.97 61.36
N LEU A 324 -15.08 -8.16 61.94
CA LEU A 324 -14.76 -8.52 63.34
C LEU A 324 -13.32 -8.00 63.58
N GLY A 325 -12.88 -7.49 64.72
CA GLY A 325 -13.46 -7.32 66.05
C GLY A 325 -12.59 -6.38 66.90
N ASN A 326 -13.11 -6.07 68.09
CA ASN A 326 -12.56 -5.17 69.11
C ASN A 326 -11.33 -5.72 69.85
N ASP A 327 -10.44 -4.82 70.29
CA ASP A 327 -10.03 -4.66 71.69
C ASP A 327 -9.22 -3.36 71.84
N GLU A 328 -9.08 -2.88 73.08
CA GLU A 328 -8.43 -1.63 73.55
C GLU A 328 -9.34 -0.39 73.68
N GLN A 329 -10.00 -0.35 74.83
CA GLN A 329 -10.79 0.77 75.34
C GLN A 329 -9.97 1.64 76.32
N ASP A 330 -8.66 1.81 76.07
CA ASP A 330 -7.82 2.75 76.81
C ASP A 330 -7.48 3.97 75.96
N ASN A 331 -7.99 5.12 76.42
CA ASN A 331 -7.85 6.47 75.84
C ASN A 331 -8.12 6.57 74.34
N MET A 332 -9.40 6.53 73.98
CA MET A 332 -9.90 6.88 72.64
C MET A 332 -9.31 8.21 72.12
N LEU A 333 -9.03 9.17 73.00
CA LEU A 333 -8.36 10.44 72.68
C LEU A 333 -6.88 10.27 72.26
N LEU A 334 -6.10 9.40 72.92
CA LEU A 334 -4.71 9.11 72.53
C LEU A 334 -4.66 8.30 71.24
N ILE A 335 -5.56 7.34 71.05
CA ILE A 335 -5.67 6.58 69.79
C ILE A 335 -6.04 7.53 68.64
N HIS A 336 -6.98 8.46 68.87
CA HIS A 336 -7.35 9.46 67.87
C HIS A 336 -6.21 10.45 67.58
N ALA A 337 -5.48 10.92 68.60
CA ALA A 337 -4.32 11.77 68.43
C ALA A 337 -3.18 11.07 67.67
N LYS A 338 -2.92 9.79 67.96
CA LYS A 338 -1.93 8.98 67.24
C LYS A 338 -2.34 8.77 65.78
N ARG A 339 -3.60 8.41 65.51
CA ARG A 339 -4.15 8.31 64.14
C ARG A 339 -4.07 9.64 63.38
N LEU A 340 -4.32 10.76 64.05
CA LEU A 340 -4.16 12.09 63.44
C LEU A 340 -2.70 12.41 63.12
N MET A 341 -1.75 12.08 64.00
CA MET A 341 -0.33 12.29 63.73
C MET A 341 0.19 11.37 62.61
N GLU A 342 -0.21 10.11 62.60
CA GLU A 342 0.09 9.16 61.52
C GLU A 342 -0.53 9.64 60.19
N GLY A 343 -1.78 10.13 60.23
CA GLY A 343 -2.44 10.75 59.08
C GLY A 343 -1.71 11.98 58.57
N LYS A 344 -1.24 12.86 59.46
CA LYS A 344 -0.42 14.02 59.10
C LYS A 344 0.90 13.61 58.44
N GLN A 345 1.64 12.67 59.03
CA GLN A 345 2.90 12.18 58.47
C GLN A 345 2.70 11.52 57.10
N LEU A 346 1.61 10.77 56.93
CA LEU A 346 1.25 10.17 55.65
C LEU A 346 0.98 11.25 54.60
N LEU A 347 0.22 12.30 54.95
CA LEU A 347 -0.08 13.42 54.06
C LEU A 347 1.17 14.23 53.71
N GLU A 348 2.07 14.48 54.66
CA GLU A 348 3.36 15.14 54.40
C GLU A 348 4.25 14.30 53.47
N SER A 349 4.31 12.98 53.67
CA SER A 349 5.02 12.07 52.76
C SER A 349 4.40 12.07 51.35
N GLN A 350 3.08 12.07 51.25
CA GLN A 350 2.38 12.18 49.97
C GLN A 350 2.64 13.52 49.29
N LEU A 351 2.62 14.63 50.05
CA LEU A 351 2.92 15.96 49.55
C LEU A 351 4.34 16.02 48.97
N HIS A 352 5.35 15.55 49.70
CA HIS A 352 6.72 15.49 49.21
C HIS A 352 6.89 14.62 47.96
N LYS A 353 6.18 13.48 47.88
CA LYS A 353 6.15 12.66 46.64
C LYS A 353 5.54 13.42 45.46
N LYS A 354 4.48 14.21 45.69
CA LYS A 354 3.85 15.05 44.66
C LYS A 354 4.76 16.21 44.24
N GLU A 355 5.46 16.85 45.16
CA GLU A 355 6.44 17.92 44.89
C GLU A 355 7.63 17.41 44.07
N ALA A 356 8.18 16.24 44.42
CA ALA A 356 9.23 15.58 43.65
C ALA A 356 8.75 15.23 42.23
N SER A 357 7.52 14.73 42.10
CA SER A 357 6.90 14.42 40.80
C SER A 357 6.70 15.68 39.95
N LEU A 358 6.27 16.80 40.56
CA LEU A 358 6.12 18.09 39.88
C LEU A 358 7.45 18.65 39.39
N THR A 359 8.50 18.55 40.21
CA THR A 359 9.86 18.97 39.83
C THR A 359 10.37 18.14 38.65
N HIS A 360 10.15 16.83 38.67
CA HIS A 360 10.52 15.95 37.56
C HIS A 360 9.76 16.31 36.27
N LEU A 361 8.45 16.58 36.36
CA LEU A 361 7.64 17.00 35.22
C LEU A 361 8.12 18.34 34.63
N ARG A 362 8.49 19.31 35.47
CA ARG A 362 9.06 20.59 35.00
C ARG A 362 10.35 20.37 34.21
N GLN A 363 11.27 19.54 34.73
CA GLN A 363 12.50 19.20 34.04
C GLN A 363 12.26 18.47 32.71
N MET A 364 11.25 17.59 32.64
CA MET A 364 10.85 16.95 31.39
C MET A 364 10.30 17.95 30.37
N MET A 365 9.49 18.92 30.82
CA MET A 365 8.97 19.98 29.95
C MET A 365 10.08 20.87 29.40
N GLU A 366 11.05 21.27 30.24
CA GLU A 366 12.23 22.04 29.79
C GLU A 366 13.03 21.29 28.73
N ARG A 367 13.36 20.02 28.97
CA ARG A 367 14.06 19.18 27.98
C ARG A 367 13.27 19.00 26.69
N SER A 368 11.95 18.89 26.78
CA SER A 368 11.06 18.82 25.62
C SER A 368 11.08 20.13 24.83
N GLN A 369 11.03 21.27 25.51
CA GLN A 369 11.10 22.59 24.88
C GLN A 369 12.44 22.84 24.19
N GLU A 370 13.55 22.44 24.82
CA GLU A 370 14.88 22.50 24.22
C GLU A 370 15.01 21.58 22.99
N SER A 371 14.41 20.39 23.04
CA SER A 371 14.37 19.47 21.90
C SER A 371 13.58 20.08 20.74
N TYR A 372 12.42 20.67 21.02
CA TYR A 372 11.60 21.38 20.03
C TYR A 372 12.35 22.55 19.40
N ASN A 373 13.02 23.38 20.20
CA ASN A 373 13.80 24.52 19.70
C ASN A 373 14.96 24.07 18.79
N ARG A 374 15.67 22.97 19.17
CA ARG A 374 16.71 22.38 18.31
C ARG A 374 16.15 21.85 17.00
N GLN A 375 15.01 21.17 17.03
CA GLN A 375 14.34 20.70 15.82
C GLN A 375 13.93 21.87 14.93
N ARG A 376 13.32 22.91 15.49
CA ARG A 376 12.93 24.13 14.76
C ARG A 376 14.14 24.78 14.08
N HIS A 377 15.25 24.96 14.79
CA HIS A 377 16.48 25.51 14.21
C HIS A 377 17.03 24.66 13.06
N ASN A 378 17.00 23.33 13.18
CA ASN A 378 17.39 22.43 12.10
C ASN A 378 16.46 22.56 10.88
N TRP A 379 15.14 22.69 11.10
CA TRP A 379 14.17 22.92 10.04
C TRP A 379 14.41 24.25 9.32
N ASP A 380 14.63 25.34 10.07
CA ASP A 380 14.93 26.65 9.49
C ASP A 380 16.23 26.62 8.66
N THR A 381 17.24 25.89 9.13
CA THR A 381 18.49 25.68 8.39
C THR A 381 18.26 24.90 7.09
N HIS A 382 17.47 23.82 7.13
CA HIS A 382 17.14 23.04 5.93
C HIS A 382 16.28 23.84 4.95
N LEU A 383 15.33 24.65 5.42
CA LEU A 383 14.52 25.51 4.58
C LEU A 383 15.38 26.58 3.88
N SER A 384 16.33 27.17 4.58
CA SER A 384 17.30 28.10 3.99
C SER A 384 18.17 27.43 2.91
N GLN A 385 18.64 26.21 3.16
CA GLN A 385 19.38 25.44 2.16
C GLN A 385 18.53 25.13 0.92
N LEU A 386 17.27 24.72 1.10
CA LEU A 386 16.33 24.44 0.02
C LEU A 386 15.99 25.71 -0.78
N ALA A 387 15.83 26.86 -0.13
CA ALA A 387 15.64 28.13 -0.81
C ALA A 387 16.86 28.46 -1.69
N GLY A 388 18.08 28.26 -1.16
CA GLY A 388 19.32 28.47 -1.92
C GLY A 388 19.53 27.48 -3.08
N THR A 389 19.03 26.25 -3.00
CA THR A 389 19.05 25.31 -4.15
C THR A 389 17.98 25.66 -5.18
N ALA A 390 16.78 26.05 -4.75
CA ALA A 390 15.71 26.49 -5.64
C ALA A 390 16.12 27.72 -6.46
N GLN A 391 16.80 28.70 -5.84
CA GLN A 391 17.34 29.86 -6.54
C GLN A 391 18.37 29.45 -7.61
N ARG A 392 19.33 28.59 -7.28
CA ARG A 392 20.33 28.08 -8.23
C ARG A 392 19.71 27.32 -9.41
N LEU A 393 18.68 26.52 -9.14
CA LEU A 393 17.94 25.82 -10.20
C LEU A 393 17.18 26.80 -11.10
N THR A 394 16.63 27.87 -10.53
CA THR A 394 15.92 28.92 -11.28
C THR A 394 16.87 29.68 -12.21
N GLU A 395 18.07 30.03 -11.72
CA GLU A 395 19.13 30.66 -12.53
C GLU A 395 19.61 29.72 -13.65
N THR A 396 19.77 28.43 -13.36
CA THR A 396 20.15 27.41 -14.35
C THR A 396 19.08 27.26 -15.43
N LEU A 397 17.80 27.22 -15.03
CA LEU A 397 16.66 27.11 -15.94
C LEU A 397 16.57 28.32 -16.86
N LYS A 398 16.74 29.54 -16.32
CA LYS A 398 16.82 30.77 -17.11
C LYS A 398 17.97 30.73 -18.13
N GLY A 399 19.14 30.20 -17.73
CA GLY A 399 20.26 29.99 -18.65
C GLY A 399 19.92 29.02 -19.80
N LYS A 400 19.24 27.93 -19.49
CA LYS A 400 18.79 26.94 -20.50
C LYS A 400 17.68 27.47 -21.41
N GLU A 401 16.80 28.31 -20.92
CA GLU A 401 15.81 29.01 -21.75
C GLU A 401 16.48 29.93 -22.77
N MET A 402 17.51 30.69 -22.35
CA MET A 402 18.28 31.52 -23.28
C MET A 402 18.99 30.67 -24.34
N GLU A 403 19.61 29.55 -23.96
CA GLU A 403 20.24 28.61 -24.90
C GLU A 403 19.22 28.06 -25.91
N LEU A 404 18.02 27.71 -25.46
CA LEU A 404 16.94 27.19 -26.30
C LEU A 404 16.42 28.26 -27.28
N THR A 405 16.30 29.52 -26.86
CA THR A 405 15.93 30.62 -27.77
C THR A 405 16.99 30.87 -28.84
N LEU A 406 18.27 30.75 -28.50
CA LEU A 406 19.37 30.87 -29.45
C LEU A 406 19.32 29.75 -30.50
N LEU A 407 19.14 28.49 -30.05
CA LEU A 407 19.01 27.33 -30.94
C LEU A 407 17.79 27.46 -31.86
N LYS A 408 16.64 27.92 -31.37
CA LYS A 408 15.46 28.18 -32.21
C LYS A 408 15.77 29.18 -33.33
N LYS A 409 16.43 30.29 -32.99
CA LYS A 409 16.85 31.30 -33.98
C LYS A 409 17.83 30.72 -35.02
N GLN A 410 18.75 29.85 -34.61
CA GLN A 410 19.65 29.15 -35.53
C GLN A 410 18.91 28.19 -36.46
N CYS A 411 17.93 27.43 -35.94
CA CYS A 411 17.09 26.56 -36.76
C CYS A 411 16.28 27.35 -37.80
N GLU A 412 15.68 28.48 -37.41
CA GLU A 412 14.95 29.36 -38.35
C GLU A 412 15.88 29.90 -39.46
N GLN A 413 17.10 30.31 -39.11
CA GLN A 413 18.09 30.75 -40.10
C GLN A 413 18.47 29.62 -41.06
N LEU A 414 18.70 28.41 -40.55
CA LEU A 414 19.00 27.24 -41.39
C LEU A 414 17.82 26.88 -42.30
N GLN A 415 16.60 26.96 -41.80
CA GLN A 415 15.39 26.69 -42.57
C GLN A 415 15.22 27.70 -43.71
N ASN A 416 15.45 28.99 -43.46
CA ASN A 416 15.43 30.02 -44.51
C ASN A 416 16.52 29.81 -45.57
N ARG A 417 17.72 29.36 -45.17
CA ARG A 417 18.80 29.02 -46.11
C ARG A 417 18.43 27.79 -46.95
N LEU A 418 17.80 26.79 -46.34
CA LEU A 418 17.34 25.59 -47.04
C LEU A 418 16.28 25.96 -48.08
N THR A 419 15.27 26.76 -47.72
CA THR A 419 14.23 27.19 -48.67
C THR A 419 14.82 28.01 -49.82
N SER A 420 15.79 28.89 -49.55
CA SER A 420 16.49 29.64 -50.61
C SER A 420 17.22 28.68 -51.56
N ALA A 421 17.98 27.73 -51.03
CA ALA A 421 18.70 26.73 -51.84
C ALA A 421 17.75 25.85 -52.66
N GLU A 422 16.60 25.48 -52.13
CA GLU A 422 15.56 24.75 -52.86
C GLU A 422 14.97 25.58 -54.01
N THR A 423 14.73 26.88 -53.80
CA THR A 423 14.25 27.77 -54.87
C THR A 423 15.29 27.93 -55.99
N GLU A 424 16.56 28.12 -55.65
CA GLU A 424 17.66 28.16 -56.64
C GLU A 424 17.77 26.84 -57.41
N LYS A 425 17.67 25.70 -56.72
CA LYS A 425 17.68 24.38 -57.36
C LYS A 425 16.53 24.24 -58.37
N ARG A 426 15.32 24.67 -58.02
CA ARG A 426 14.15 24.65 -58.93
C ARG A 426 14.37 25.56 -60.15
N GLN A 427 14.92 26.76 -59.95
CA GLN A 427 15.27 27.66 -61.05
C GLN A 427 16.27 27.03 -62.01
N ARG A 428 17.37 26.47 -61.49
CA ARG A 428 18.38 25.76 -62.33
C ARG A 428 17.79 24.55 -63.05
N GLN A 429 16.89 23.82 -62.42
CA GLN A 429 16.18 22.70 -63.07
C GLN A 429 15.29 23.18 -64.22
N ALA A 430 14.53 24.26 -64.02
CA ALA A 430 13.71 24.86 -65.08
C ALA A 430 14.57 25.35 -66.26
N GLU A 431 15.69 26.02 -65.98
CA GLU A 431 16.65 26.47 -66.99
C GLU A 431 17.24 25.28 -67.76
N ALA A 432 17.62 24.20 -67.08
CA ALA A 432 18.12 22.98 -67.71
C ALA A 432 17.08 22.32 -68.63
N ILE A 433 15.80 22.29 -68.22
CA ILE A 433 14.69 21.79 -69.05
C ILE A 433 14.53 22.66 -70.30
N PHE A 434 14.54 23.98 -70.15
CA PHE A 434 14.46 24.93 -71.26
C PHE A 434 15.60 24.75 -72.27
N LEU A 435 16.85 24.67 -71.78
CA LEU A 435 18.03 24.44 -72.63
C LEU A 435 17.96 23.11 -73.36
N ARG A 436 17.47 22.03 -72.71
CA ARG A 436 17.25 20.72 -73.36
C ARG A 436 16.21 20.81 -74.47
N SER A 437 15.11 21.53 -74.28
CA SER A 437 14.10 21.75 -75.33
C SER A 437 14.71 22.46 -76.54
N LYS A 438 15.42 23.57 -76.31
CA LYS A 438 16.08 24.35 -77.36
C LYS A 438 17.14 23.55 -78.12
N LEU A 439 17.87 22.69 -77.41
CA LEU A 439 18.87 21.82 -78.02
C LEU A 439 18.21 20.74 -78.89
N SER A 440 17.06 20.21 -78.46
CA SER A 440 16.24 19.29 -79.27
C SER A 440 15.68 19.95 -80.53
N GLU A 441 15.18 21.17 -80.44
CA GLU A 441 14.72 21.96 -81.59
C GLU A 441 15.85 22.20 -82.60
N ASN A 442 17.02 22.64 -82.11
CA ASN A 442 18.20 22.83 -82.94
C ASN A 442 18.64 21.52 -83.61
N HIS A 443 18.59 20.40 -82.89
CA HIS A 443 18.91 19.09 -83.44
C HIS A 443 17.95 18.69 -84.56
N ALA A 444 16.64 18.89 -84.38
CA ALA A 444 15.63 18.64 -85.41
C ALA A 444 15.83 19.53 -86.66
N LEU A 445 16.21 20.80 -86.45
CA LEU A 445 16.56 21.71 -87.55
C LEU A 445 17.78 21.22 -88.33
N ILE A 446 18.84 20.79 -87.63
CA ILE A 446 20.04 20.21 -88.25
C ILE A 446 19.68 18.97 -89.07
N GLN A 447 18.87 18.05 -88.54
CA GLN A 447 18.40 16.87 -89.28
C GLN A 447 17.61 17.24 -90.54
N THR A 448 16.76 18.27 -90.46
CA THR A 448 16.00 18.78 -91.61
C THR A 448 16.93 19.36 -92.68
N LEU A 449 17.92 20.16 -92.28
CA LEU A 449 18.92 20.73 -93.19
C LEU A 449 19.79 19.65 -93.83
N GLN A 450 20.20 18.63 -93.06
CA GLN A 450 20.92 17.46 -93.57
C GLN A 450 20.09 16.70 -94.61
N SER A 451 18.79 16.51 -94.36
CA SER A 451 17.88 15.86 -95.31
C SER A 451 17.76 16.67 -96.61
N LYS A 452 17.57 18.00 -96.52
CA LYS A 452 17.56 18.90 -97.69
C LYS A 452 18.88 18.90 -98.47
N LEU A 453 20.01 18.85 -97.76
CA LEU A 453 21.33 18.75 -98.40
C LEU A 453 21.48 17.42 -99.14
N ALA A 454 20.97 16.31 -98.59
CA ALA A 454 20.97 15.02 -99.27
C ALA A 454 20.07 15.03 -100.52
N GLU A 455 18.89 15.65 -100.45
CA GLU A 455 18.01 15.87 -101.61
C GLU A 455 18.71 16.66 -102.71
N ARG A 456 19.32 17.82 -102.38
CA ARG A 456 20.08 18.63 -103.34
C ARG A 456 21.30 17.92 -103.91
N LYS A 457 21.98 17.06 -103.14
CA LYS A 457 23.08 16.23 -103.66
C LYS A 457 22.59 15.19 -104.67
N ASN A 458 21.34 14.73 -104.56
CA ASN A 458 20.71 13.79 -105.49
C ASN A 458 20.07 14.48 -106.72
N GLU A 459 19.85 15.80 -106.65
CA GLU A 459 19.33 16.63 -107.73
C GLU A 459 20.18 16.59 -109.02
N PRO A 460 21.53 16.72 -109.00
CA PRO A 460 22.34 16.56 -110.21
C PRO A 460 22.29 15.13 -110.78
N ALA A 461 22.07 14.10 -109.96
CA ALA A 461 21.87 12.73 -110.46
C ALA A 461 20.50 12.57 -111.16
N ARG A 462 19.47 13.27 -110.67
CA ARG A 462 18.16 13.36 -111.34
C ARG A 462 18.21 14.19 -112.61
N GLU A 463 18.91 15.31 -112.61
CA GLU A 463 19.15 16.12 -113.81
C GLU A 463 19.97 15.36 -114.85
N LYS A 464 20.97 14.57 -114.43
CA LYS A 464 21.73 13.69 -115.35
C LYS A 464 20.83 12.62 -115.97
N SER A 465 19.98 11.97 -115.17
CA SER A 465 18.98 11.00 -115.65
C SER A 465 17.92 11.64 -116.57
N PHE A 466 17.52 12.89 -116.31
CA PHE A 466 16.59 13.65 -117.15
C PHE A 466 17.23 14.08 -118.47
N LEU A 467 18.48 14.54 -118.42
CA LEU A 467 19.26 14.84 -119.61
C LEU A 467 19.50 13.58 -120.44
N GLU A 468 19.83 12.44 -119.83
CA GLU A 468 19.93 11.13 -120.52
C GLU A 468 18.63 10.73 -121.22
N LYS A 469 17.46 10.95 -120.58
CA LYS A 469 16.14 10.75 -121.21
C LYS A 469 15.86 11.71 -122.37
N ILE A 470 16.32 12.96 -122.29
CA ILE A 470 16.23 13.90 -123.42
C ILE A 470 17.16 13.49 -124.57
N THR A 471 18.36 12.96 -124.27
CA THR A 471 19.26 12.41 -125.29
C THR A 471 18.64 11.21 -126.01
N GLU A 472 17.90 10.34 -125.30
CA GLU A 472 17.12 9.24 -125.90
C GLU A 472 15.98 9.72 -126.79
N VAL A 473 15.30 10.82 -126.43
CA VAL A 473 14.20 11.39 -127.25
C VAL A 473 14.75 12.09 -128.51
N ILE A 474 15.91 12.75 -128.42
CA ILE A 474 16.55 13.42 -129.57
C ILE A 474 17.24 12.42 -130.52
N HIS A 475 17.59 11.22 -130.05
CA HIS A 475 18.17 10.15 -130.89
C HIS A 475 17.13 9.22 -131.56
N LYS A 476 15.83 9.44 -131.38
CA LYS A 476 14.80 8.80 -132.23
C LYS A 476 14.68 9.52 -133.57
N LYS A 477 15.71 9.33 -134.39
CA LYS A 477 15.64 9.46 -135.84
C LYS A 477 14.63 8.41 -136.36
N PRO A 478 13.59 8.80 -137.13
CA PRO A 478 12.81 7.82 -137.87
C PRO A 478 13.73 7.20 -138.93
N SER A 479 13.95 5.91 -138.80
CA SER A 479 14.49 5.06 -139.85
C SER A 479 13.38 4.81 -140.85
N ASP A 480 13.60 5.20 -142.10
CA ASP A 480 12.83 4.73 -143.25
C ASP A 480 12.78 3.20 -143.29
N LYS A 481 11.59 2.64 -143.54
CA LYS A 481 11.28 1.68 -144.62
C LYS A 481 9.82 1.21 -144.56
N ASP A 482 9.20 1.28 -145.74
CA ASP A 482 8.00 0.61 -146.26
C ASP A 482 6.62 0.90 -145.64
#